data_AF-A0AA39WB22-F1
#
_entry.id   AF-A0AA39WB22-F1
#
_cell.length_a   1.000
_cell.length_b   1.000
_cell.length_c   1.000
_cell.angle_alpha   90.00
_cell.angle_beta   90.00
_cell.angle_gamma   90.00
#
_symmetry.space_group_name_H-M   'P 1'
#
loop_
_entity.id
_entity.type
_entity.pdbx_description
1 polymer ?
#
loop_
_entity_poly.entity_id
_entity_poly.type
_entity_poly.pdbx_seq_one_letter_code
_entity_poly.pdbx_strand_id
1 'polypeptide(L)'
;MATNSLHHHHHSLLKRHSLDTTPPPSTLPSSLFPKPTSTTTLSSTTCFSVSSSLTSSATTTPTSSTSQPISFDLLQQLLSAQNFRQADEETRRLLIALAGEAAQKRGYVFFSEVKFISEADLKAIDDLWTQYSDNRFGYSVQNRIWEKTDRDFSKFFVKIGWMKKLDTEMEQYNYRSFPTEFIWELNKDTPEGHLPLTNALRGTQLLTSILTHPAFQNLEQEEDKSTETENGVVKGLPLTNKVFKTDYSF
;
A
#
# COMPACT_ATOMS: atom_id res chain seq x y z
N MET A 1 22.12 10.25 -67.15
CA MET A 1 23.36 9.52 -66.80
C MET A 1 22.97 8.38 -65.88
N ALA A 2 23.53 7.18 -66.04
CA ALA A 2 23.17 6.01 -65.21
C ALA A 2 24.29 4.96 -65.15
N THR A 3 24.85 4.79 -63.96
CA THR A 3 25.81 3.78 -63.44
C THR A 3 25.80 3.99 -61.91
N ASN A 4 25.94 3.02 -60.98
CA ASN A 4 26.31 1.60 -60.96
C ASN A 4 25.25 0.83 -60.07
N SER A 5 25.05 -0.51 -60.08
CA SER A 5 25.92 -1.69 -60.23
C SER A 5 26.76 -2.00 -58.96
N LEU A 6 26.83 -3.21 -58.36
CA LEU A 6 26.03 -4.46 -58.42
C LEU A 6 26.44 -5.38 -57.22
N HIS A 7 25.49 -6.12 -56.60
CA HIS A 7 25.67 -7.47 -55.96
C HIS A 7 26.76 -7.66 -54.83
N HIS A 8 26.87 -8.77 -54.06
CA HIS A 8 25.97 -9.90 -53.71
C HIS A 8 26.32 -10.53 -52.32
N HIS A 9 25.31 -11.14 -51.70
CA HIS A 9 25.26 -12.37 -50.86
C HIS A 9 26.27 -12.75 -49.73
N HIS A 10 25.63 -13.21 -48.64
CA HIS A 10 25.95 -14.32 -47.72
C HIS A 10 27.20 -15.20 -47.96
N HIS A 11 27.79 -15.66 -46.86
CA HIS A 11 27.71 -17.08 -46.47
C HIS A 11 27.83 -17.24 -44.94
N SER A 12 27.25 -18.32 -44.39
CA SER A 12 27.53 -18.79 -43.02
C SER A 12 28.61 -19.88 -43.03
N LEU A 13 29.23 -20.15 -41.87
CA LEU A 13 29.57 -21.52 -41.47
C LEU A 13 29.94 -21.61 -39.97
N LEU A 14 29.94 -22.85 -39.46
CA LEU A 14 30.14 -23.20 -38.05
C LEU A 14 31.62 -23.33 -37.67
N LYS A 15 31.93 -23.16 -36.37
CA LYS A 15 33.10 -23.80 -35.75
C LYS A 15 32.77 -24.25 -34.32
N ARG A 16 33.37 -25.35 -33.87
CA ARG A 16 32.98 -26.14 -32.69
C ARG A 16 34.21 -26.87 -32.14
N HIS A 17 34.11 -27.40 -30.91
CA HIS A 17 35.11 -28.21 -30.17
C HIS A 17 36.23 -27.39 -29.48
N SER A 18 36.72 -27.75 -28.28
CA SER A 18 36.33 -28.89 -27.40
C SER A 18 36.70 -28.65 -25.91
N LEU A 19 35.97 -29.36 -25.03
CA LEU A 19 36.31 -29.96 -23.70
C LEU A 19 37.27 -29.22 -22.72
N ASP A 20 37.04 -29.22 -21.40
CA ASP A 20 36.19 -30.13 -20.60
C ASP A 20 35.13 -29.36 -19.74
N THR A 21 34.81 -29.49 -18.44
CA THR A 21 35.40 -30.22 -17.27
C THR A 21 34.28 -30.65 -16.29
N THR A 22 34.64 -31.30 -15.17
CA THR A 22 33.74 -32.00 -14.22
C THR A 22 32.87 -31.13 -13.29
N PRO A 23 31.65 -31.59 -12.94
CA PRO A 23 30.90 -31.19 -11.74
C PRO A 23 30.98 -32.26 -10.61
N PRO A 24 30.87 -31.87 -9.32
CA PRO A 24 30.70 -32.81 -8.20
C PRO A 24 29.22 -33.26 -8.00
N PRO A 25 28.95 -34.39 -7.33
CA PRO A 25 27.66 -35.08 -7.40
C PRO A 25 26.69 -34.81 -6.25
N SER A 26 25.40 -35.03 -6.53
CA SER A 26 24.33 -35.19 -5.52
C SER A 26 24.17 -36.65 -5.10
N THR A 27 24.11 -36.94 -3.80
CA THR A 27 23.74 -38.27 -3.26
C THR A 27 22.83 -38.16 -2.03
N LEU A 28 21.79 -38.99 -2.00
CA LEU A 28 20.99 -39.28 -0.80
C LEU A 28 21.58 -40.48 -0.06
N PRO A 29 21.31 -40.62 1.24
CA PRO A 29 20.94 -41.93 1.76
C PRO A 29 19.70 -41.90 2.67
N SER A 30 18.96 -43.01 2.70
CA SER A 30 17.75 -43.18 3.52
C SER A 30 17.92 -44.32 4.53
N SER A 31 17.44 -44.10 5.75
CA SER A 31 17.06 -45.10 6.77
C SER A 31 18.15 -45.99 7.39
N LEU A 32 18.17 -46.07 8.73
CA LEU A 32 17.90 -47.30 9.49
C LEU A 32 17.68 -47.02 11.00
N PHE A 33 17.02 -47.94 11.70
CA PHE A 33 16.59 -47.82 13.12
C PHE A 33 17.66 -48.31 14.12
N PRO A 34 17.55 -47.93 15.42
CA PRO A 34 16.99 -48.90 16.39
C PRO A 34 15.98 -48.31 17.40
N LYS A 35 15.50 -49.14 18.34
CA LYS A 35 14.35 -48.92 19.25
C LYS A 35 14.70 -49.20 20.73
N PRO A 36 14.12 -48.48 21.70
CA PRO A 36 13.34 -49.14 22.78
C PRO A 36 11.99 -48.39 23.00
N THR A 37 10.81 -49.01 23.13
CA THR A 37 10.35 -50.11 24.00
C THR A 37 10.20 -49.71 25.47
N SER A 38 8.94 -49.49 25.89
CA SER A 38 8.40 -49.72 27.23
C SER A 38 6.89 -50.00 27.11
N THR A 39 6.28 -50.62 28.12
CA THR A 39 5.01 -51.38 28.00
C THR A 39 4.05 -51.09 29.19
N THR A 40 2.84 -51.67 29.16
CA THR A 40 1.79 -51.76 30.22
C THR A 40 0.59 -50.82 29.92
N THR A 41 -0.60 -51.24 29.45
CA THR A 41 -1.63 -52.21 29.93
C THR A 41 -2.30 -51.80 31.27
N LEU A 42 -3.61 -51.97 31.53
CA LEU A 42 -4.72 -52.61 30.79
C LEU A 42 -6.09 -51.92 31.09
N SER A 43 -7.13 -52.32 30.36
CA SER A 43 -8.56 -51.92 30.35
C SER A 43 -9.30 -51.68 31.68
N SER A 44 -10.39 -50.87 31.62
CA SER A 44 -11.73 -51.30 32.07
C SER A 44 -12.90 -50.40 31.62
N THR A 45 -13.67 -50.90 30.64
CA THR A 45 -15.14 -51.01 30.59
C THR A 45 -16.05 -50.04 31.37
N THR A 46 -16.93 -49.32 30.66
CA THR A 46 -18.37 -49.20 30.98
C THR A 46 -19.18 -48.79 29.74
N CYS A 47 -20.51 -48.82 29.80
CA CYS A 47 -21.39 -48.85 28.63
C CYS A 47 -22.74 -48.11 28.85
N PHE A 48 -23.57 -48.08 27.79
CA PHE A 48 -24.86 -47.37 27.67
C PHE A 48 -24.73 -45.83 27.52
N SER A 49 -25.69 -45.11 26.92
CA SER A 49 -27.04 -45.54 26.50
C SER A 49 -27.43 -45.05 25.10
N VAL A 50 -28.47 -45.67 24.52
CA VAL A 50 -29.11 -45.22 23.27
C VAL A 50 -30.15 -44.15 23.59
N SER A 51 -30.23 -43.11 22.75
CA SER A 51 -31.40 -42.23 22.69
C SER A 51 -31.54 -41.67 21.28
N SER A 52 -32.71 -41.89 20.68
CA SER A 52 -33.06 -41.38 19.35
C SER A 52 -33.92 -40.13 19.49
N SER A 53 -33.60 -39.08 18.74
CA SER A 53 -34.47 -37.91 18.56
C SER A 53 -34.43 -37.45 17.11
N LEU A 54 -35.60 -37.43 16.47
CA LEU A 54 -35.80 -36.93 15.10
C LEU A 54 -36.13 -35.43 15.13
N THR A 55 -35.91 -34.75 13.99
CA THR A 55 -36.27 -33.34 13.72
C THR A 55 -35.53 -32.29 14.59
N SER A 56 -35.31 -31.06 14.15
CA SER A 56 -35.92 -30.32 13.02
C SER A 56 -34.90 -29.71 12.06
N SER A 57 -35.35 -29.37 10.86
CA SER A 57 -34.60 -28.49 9.95
C SER A 57 -34.48 -27.09 10.54
N ALA A 58 -33.27 -26.54 10.52
CA ALA A 58 -33.00 -25.13 10.75
C ALA A 58 -31.98 -24.65 9.72
N THR A 59 -32.41 -23.86 8.75
CA THR A 59 -31.52 -23.22 7.76
C THR A 59 -30.77 -22.07 8.43
N THR A 60 -29.77 -22.40 9.24
CA THR A 60 -28.83 -21.40 9.78
C THR A 60 -27.80 -21.07 8.70
N THR A 61 -28.03 -19.97 7.98
CA THR A 61 -27.04 -19.33 7.12
C THR A 61 -25.75 -19.07 7.91
N PRO A 62 -24.57 -19.52 7.46
CA PRO A 62 -23.29 -19.31 8.17
C PRO A 62 -22.76 -17.88 7.98
N THR A 63 -23.60 -16.88 8.21
CA THR A 63 -23.24 -15.45 8.18
C THR A 63 -22.65 -15.03 9.52
N SER A 64 -21.56 -15.71 9.91
CA SER A 64 -20.76 -15.39 11.09
C SER A 64 -19.49 -14.63 10.67
N SER A 65 -19.66 -13.58 9.88
CA SER A 65 -18.60 -12.62 9.57
C SER A 65 -18.29 -11.80 10.83
N THR A 66 -17.48 -12.37 11.73
CA THR A 66 -16.99 -11.73 12.96
C THR A 66 -15.96 -10.66 12.62
N SER A 67 -16.43 -9.57 12.01
CA SER A 67 -15.67 -8.33 11.85
C SER A 67 -15.45 -7.73 13.23
N GLN A 68 -14.34 -8.09 13.86
CA GLN A 68 -13.91 -7.42 15.09
C GLN A 68 -13.65 -5.94 14.78
N PRO A 69 -13.95 -5.01 15.70
CA PRO A 69 -13.66 -3.60 15.50
C PRO A 69 -12.15 -3.44 15.28
N ILE A 70 -11.80 -2.76 14.19
CA ILE A 70 -10.39 -2.52 13.83
C ILE A 70 -9.87 -1.41 14.75
N SER A 71 -8.96 -1.78 15.65
CA SER A 71 -8.25 -0.84 16.52
C SER A 71 -7.09 -0.19 15.76
N PHE A 72 -6.88 1.11 16.04
CA PHE A 72 -5.75 1.92 15.56
C PHE A 72 -4.69 2.14 16.66
N ASP A 73 -4.88 1.56 17.86
CA ASP A 73 -4.03 1.82 19.04
C ASP A 73 -2.57 1.45 18.79
N LEU A 74 -2.32 0.38 18.03
CA LEU A 74 -0.97 -0.03 17.64
C LEU A 74 -0.31 0.98 16.68
N LEU A 75 -1.06 1.53 15.72
CA LEU A 75 -0.56 2.59 14.84
C LEU A 75 -0.22 3.85 15.66
N GLN A 76 -1.09 4.25 16.58
CA GLN A 76 -0.85 5.38 17.49
C GLN A 76 0.39 5.15 18.37
N GLN A 77 0.57 3.95 18.94
CA GLN A 77 1.74 3.60 19.76
C GLN A 77 3.03 3.65 18.94
N LEU A 78 3.02 3.16 17.71
CA LEU A 78 4.20 3.16 16.83
C LEU A 78 4.57 4.56 16.35
N LEU A 79 3.57 5.39 16.01
CA LEU A 79 3.77 6.79 15.59
C LEU A 79 4.22 7.69 16.75
N SER A 80 3.61 7.58 17.93
CA SER A 80 4.03 8.33 19.13
C SER A 80 5.44 7.94 19.61
N ALA A 81 5.88 6.71 19.36
CA ALA A 81 7.26 6.26 19.56
C ALA A 81 8.21 6.63 18.39
N GLN A 82 7.77 7.42 17.41
CA GLN A 82 8.49 7.80 16.18
C GLN A 82 9.03 6.61 15.36
N ASN A 83 8.43 5.42 15.52
CA ASN A 83 8.82 4.20 14.84
C ASN A 83 8.12 4.11 13.46
N PHE A 84 8.38 5.12 12.62
CA PHE A 84 7.64 5.36 11.37
C PHE A 84 7.69 4.17 10.40
N ARG A 85 8.75 3.36 10.43
CA ARG A 85 8.83 2.13 9.62
C ARG A 85 7.80 1.08 10.06
N GLN A 86 7.67 0.82 11.35
CA GLN A 86 6.67 -0.13 11.84
C GLN A 86 5.26 0.46 11.71
N ALA A 87 5.10 1.77 11.85
CA ALA A 87 3.84 2.45 11.55
C ALA A 87 3.40 2.32 10.08
N ASP A 88 4.33 2.33 9.12
CA ASP A 88 4.07 2.05 7.71
C ASP A 88 3.66 0.58 7.46
N GLU A 89 4.37 -0.36 8.08
CA GLU A 89 4.03 -1.79 8.05
C GLU A 89 2.64 -2.07 8.65
N GLU A 90 2.28 -1.37 9.74
CA GLU A 90 0.97 -1.45 10.39
C GLU A 90 -0.13 -0.72 9.59
N THR A 91 0.14 0.45 9.00
CA THR A 91 -0.80 1.17 8.12
C THR A 91 -1.20 0.30 6.93
N ARG A 92 -0.24 -0.42 6.34
CA ARG A 92 -0.49 -1.40 5.29
C ARG A 92 -1.38 -2.55 5.78
N ARG A 93 -1.16 -3.07 7.00
CA ARG A 93 -2.01 -4.10 7.61
C ARG A 93 -3.45 -3.59 7.82
N LEU A 94 -3.62 -2.36 8.31
CA LEU A 94 -4.90 -1.72 8.54
C LEU A 94 -5.68 -1.52 7.24
N LEU A 95 -5.07 -0.99 6.18
CA LEU A 95 -5.71 -0.86 4.86
C LEU A 95 -6.14 -2.22 4.28
N ILE A 96 -5.32 -3.27 4.47
CA ILE A 96 -5.66 -4.64 4.08
C ILE A 96 -6.84 -5.18 4.91
N ALA A 97 -6.93 -4.87 6.20
CA ALA A 97 -8.04 -5.27 7.05
C ALA A 97 -9.35 -4.58 6.64
N LEU A 98 -9.29 -3.25 6.46
CA LEU A 98 -10.42 -2.38 6.10
C LEU A 98 -10.99 -2.67 4.71
N ALA A 99 -10.15 -3.06 3.75
CA ALA A 99 -10.58 -3.50 2.42
C ALA A 99 -11.32 -4.86 2.41
N GLY A 100 -11.45 -5.52 3.57
CA GLY A 100 -12.25 -6.71 3.78
C GLY A 100 -11.53 -8.04 3.53
N GLU A 101 -12.22 -9.15 3.80
CA GLU A 101 -11.64 -10.50 3.82
C GLU A 101 -10.86 -10.89 2.55
N ALA A 102 -11.29 -10.41 1.38
CA ALA A 102 -10.65 -10.73 0.10
C ALA A 102 -9.25 -10.12 -0.03
N ALA A 103 -9.03 -8.92 0.51
CA ALA A 103 -7.71 -8.30 0.62
C ALA A 103 -6.87 -9.01 1.70
N GLN A 104 -7.45 -9.31 2.86
CA GLN A 104 -6.79 -10.01 3.96
C GLN A 104 -6.24 -11.38 3.55
N LYS A 105 -7.07 -12.22 2.90
CA LYS A 105 -6.70 -13.55 2.39
C LYS A 105 -5.61 -13.51 1.30
N ARG A 106 -5.34 -12.33 0.72
CA ARG A 106 -4.44 -12.12 -0.42
C ARG A 106 -3.18 -11.30 -0.06
N GLY A 107 -3.18 -10.62 1.09
CA GLY A 107 -2.05 -9.83 1.60
C GLY A 107 -1.81 -8.49 0.89
N TYR A 108 -2.75 -7.99 0.07
CA TYR A 108 -2.67 -6.65 -0.54
C TYR A 108 -4.05 -6.17 -1.01
N VAL A 109 -4.25 -4.85 -1.09
CA VAL A 109 -5.48 -4.17 -1.55
C VAL A 109 -5.42 -3.92 -3.06
N PHE A 110 -6.54 -4.06 -3.77
CA PHE A 110 -6.73 -3.54 -5.13
C PHE A 110 -7.37 -2.14 -5.11
N PHE A 111 -7.07 -1.31 -6.11
CA PHE A 111 -7.62 0.05 -6.24
C PHE A 111 -9.16 0.10 -6.22
N SER A 112 -9.83 -0.97 -6.67
CA SER A 112 -11.28 -1.14 -6.71
C SER A 112 -11.90 -1.55 -5.37
N GLU A 113 -11.09 -1.94 -4.39
CA GLU A 113 -11.49 -2.30 -3.02
C GLU A 113 -11.37 -1.12 -2.05
N VAL A 114 -10.56 -0.08 -2.38
CA VAL A 114 -10.37 1.12 -1.53
C VAL A 114 -11.70 1.79 -1.17
N LYS A 115 -12.65 1.82 -2.10
CA LYS A 115 -14.01 2.37 -1.92
C LYS A 115 -14.87 1.67 -0.85
N PHE A 116 -14.41 0.56 -0.28
CA PHE A 116 -15.07 -0.14 0.81
C PHE A 116 -14.50 0.23 2.19
N ILE A 117 -13.36 0.91 2.22
CA ILE A 117 -12.79 1.50 3.44
C ILE A 117 -13.63 2.73 3.79
N SER A 118 -14.04 2.89 5.05
CA SER A 118 -14.87 4.06 5.41
C SER A 118 -14.04 5.34 5.40
N GLU A 119 -14.71 6.48 5.14
CA GLU A 119 -14.08 7.79 5.21
C GLU A 119 -13.51 8.09 6.61
N ALA A 120 -14.19 7.62 7.65
CA ALA A 120 -13.76 7.77 9.04
C ALA A 120 -12.49 6.97 9.34
N ASP A 121 -12.36 5.74 8.84
CA ASP A 121 -11.16 4.91 9.07
C ASP A 121 -9.95 5.44 8.31
N LEU A 122 -10.13 5.85 7.05
CA LEU A 122 -9.06 6.46 6.24
C LEU A 122 -8.62 7.81 6.82
N LYS A 123 -9.56 8.60 7.33
CA LYS A 123 -9.24 9.84 8.06
C LYS A 123 -8.57 9.57 9.41
N ALA A 124 -8.98 8.58 10.18
CA ALA A 124 -8.33 8.24 11.45
C ALA A 124 -6.86 7.82 11.28
N ILE A 125 -6.55 7.06 10.22
CA ILE A 125 -5.16 6.74 9.84
C ILE A 125 -4.37 8.03 9.52
N ASP A 126 -4.95 8.93 8.75
CA ASP A 126 -4.30 10.16 8.30
C ASP A 126 -4.11 11.21 9.42
N ASP A 127 -5.10 11.36 10.29
CA ASP A 127 -5.06 12.23 11.47
C ASP A 127 -3.98 11.77 12.46
N LEU A 128 -3.77 10.45 12.58
CA LEU A 128 -2.63 9.90 13.34
C LEU A 128 -1.30 10.21 12.65
N TRP A 129 -1.17 9.98 11.34
CA TRP A 129 0.08 10.25 10.61
C TRP A 129 0.46 11.73 10.67
N THR A 130 -0.48 12.65 10.48
CA THR A 130 -0.25 14.11 10.56
C THR A 130 0.10 14.55 11.97
N GLN A 131 -0.66 14.13 12.99
CA GLN A 131 -0.43 14.47 14.40
C GLN A 131 0.99 14.13 14.90
N TYR A 132 1.50 12.94 14.56
CA TYR A 132 2.81 12.48 15.04
C TYR A 132 3.98 12.79 14.08
N SER A 133 3.73 13.53 13.00
CA SER A 133 4.77 13.94 12.03
C SER A 133 4.91 15.45 11.86
N ASP A 134 4.37 16.26 12.77
CA ASP A 134 4.33 17.73 12.64
C ASP A 134 3.62 18.18 11.34
N ASN A 135 2.56 17.45 10.96
CA ASN A 135 1.79 17.60 9.71
C ASN A 135 2.59 17.37 8.41
N ARG A 136 3.72 16.65 8.48
CA ARG A 136 4.62 16.42 7.33
C ARG A 136 4.38 15.09 6.62
N PHE A 137 3.75 14.10 7.25
CA PHE A 137 3.37 12.80 6.68
C PHE A 137 1.86 12.60 6.72
N GLY A 138 1.32 11.79 5.79
CA GLY A 138 -0.11 11.56 5.64
C GLY A 138 -0.54 11.45 4.17
N TYR A 139 -1.67 10.79 3.94
CA TYR A 139 -2.35 10.73 2.65
C TYR A 139 -2.98 12.08 2.26
N SER A 140 -3.41 12.90 3.21
CA SER A 140 -3.82 14.30 2.95
C SER A 140 -2.65 15.15 2.45
N VAL A 141 -1.49 15.04 3.11
CA VAL A 141 -0.25 15.72 2.71
C VAL A 141 0.18 15.26 1.31
N GLN A 142 0.11 13.96 1.03
CA GLN A 142 0.36 13.41 -0.31
C GLN A 142 -0.65 13.93 -1.35
N ASN A 143 -1.95 13.97 -1.06
CA ASN A 143 -2.98 14.55 -1.94
C ASN A 143 -2.63 16.02 -2.26
N ARG A 144 -2.43 16.84 -1.23
CA ARG A 144 -2.08 18.27 -1.35
C ARG A 144 -0.81 18.50 -2.20
N ILE A 145 0.15 17.58 -2.15
CA ILE A 145 1.37 17.64 -2.98
C ILE A 145 1.09 17.16 -4.42
N TRP A 146 0.28 16.13 -4.61
CA TRP A 146 -0.11 15.55 -5.91
C TRP A 146 -0.92 16.53 -6.76
N GLU A 147 -1.91 17.20 -6.17
CA GLU A 147 -2.66 18.29 -6.82
C GLU A 147 -1.72 19.45 -7.19
N LYS A 148 -0.83 19.86 -6.28
CA LYS A 148 0.28 20.82 -6.53
C LYS A 148 1.40 20.29 -7.44
N THR A 149 1.14 19.25 -8.23
CA THR A 149 2.01 18.72 -9.31
C THR A 149 1.23 18.37 -10.58
N ASP A 150 0.03 18.95 -10.77
CA ASP A 150 -0.85 18.68 -11.91
C ASP A 150 -1.28 17.20 -12.01
N ARG A 151 -1.29 16.48 -10.87
CA ARG A 151 -1.47 15.02 -10.74
C ARG A 151 -0.43 14.16 -11.47
N ASP A 152 0.68 14.74 -11.94
CA ASP A 152 1.79 14.02 -12.58
C ASP A 152 2.60 13.23 -11.55
N PHE A 153 2.47 11.90 -11.60
CA PHE A 153 3.20 10.98 -10.72
C PHE A 153 4.73 11.12 -10.80
N SER A 154 5.29 11.58 -11.93
CA SER A 154 6.72 11.78 -12.11
C SER A 154 7.22 12.93 -11.23
N LYS A 155 6.59 14.10 -11.34
CA LYS A 155 6.85 15.28 -10.49
C LYS A 155 6.58 14.96 -9.03
N PHE A 156 5.46 14.29 -8.75
CA PHE A 156 5.04 13.91 -7.41
C PHE A 156 6.06 13.00 -6.71
N PHE A 157 6.51 11.91 -7.34
CA PHE A 157 7.48 10.99 -6.73
C PHE A 157 8.86 11.60 -6.52
N VAL A 158 9.26 12.60 -7.32
CA VAL A 158 10.45 13.42 -7.02
C VAL A 158 10.19 14.31 -5.80
N LYS A 159 9.03 14.97 -5.73
CA LYS A 159 8.69 15.96 -4.68
C LYS A 159 8.48 15.34 -3.29
N ILE A 160 7.84 14.17 -3.19
CA ILE A 160 7.79 13.38 -1.94
C ILE A 160 9.03 12.50 -1.74
N GLY A 161 10.03 12.61 -2.62
CA GLY A 161 11.31 11.92 -2.51
C GLY A 161 11.25 10.40 -2.59
N TRP A 162 10.25 9.80 -3.25
CA TRP A 162 10.27 8.36 -3.59
C TRP A 162 11.21 8.04 -4.76
N MET A 163 11.56 9.05 -5.55
CA MET A 163 12.68 9.02 -6.49
C MET A 163 13.92 9.71 -5.91
N LYS A 164 15.09 9.33 -6.45
CA LYS A 164 16.37 10.03 -6.27
C LYS A 164 16.93 10.42 -7.63
N LYS A 165 17.56 11.60 -7.72
CA LYS A 165 18.36 11.99 -8.89
C LYS A 165 19.64 11.14 -8.92
N LEU A 166 20.16 10.87 -10.12
CA LEU A 166 21.46 10.24 -10.33
C LEU A 166 22.53 11.31 -10.57
N ASP A 167 23.74 11.04 -10.08
CA ASP A 167 24.94 11.86 -10.32
C ASP A 167 25.53 11.59 -11.72
N THR A 168 24.70 11.78 -12.74
CA THR A 168 25.01 11.62 -14.17
C THR A 168 25.00 13.00 -14.85
N GLU A 169 25.75 13.16 -15.94
CA GLU A 169 25.78 14.40 -16.76
C GLU A 169 24.40 14.80 -17.34
N MET A 170 23.44 13.87 -17.38
CA MET A 170 22.04 14.11 -17.74
C MET A 170 21.14 13.95 -16.52
N GLU A 171 20.09 14.76 -16.41
CA GLU A 171 19.11 14.65 -15.31
C GLU A 171 18.26 13.39 -15.42
N GLN A 172 18.73 12.31 -14.79
CA GLN A 172 18.00 11.05 -14.67
C GLN A 172 17.56 10.82 -13.22
N TYR A 173 16.37 10.25 -13.06
CA TYR A 173 15.82 9.84 -11.77
C TYR A 173 15.61 8.32 -11.75
N ASN A 174 15.72 7.71 -10.57
CA ASN A 174 15.35 6.33 -10.30
C ASN A 174 14.56 6.22 -9.00
N TYR A 175 13.74 5.20 -8.86
CA TYR A 175 13.04 4.88 -7.62
C TYR A 175 14.02 4.52 -6.50
N ARG A 176 13.64 4.83 -5.26
CA ARG A 176 14.32 4.35 -4.06
C ARG A 176 14.02 2.88 -3.80
N SER A 177 15.03 2.15 -3.37
CA SER A 177 14.96 0.73 -3.03
C SER A 177 14.36 0.54 -1.64
N PHE A 178 13.21 -0.12 -1.55
CA PHE A 178 12.59 -0.47 -0.27
C PHE A 178 13.32 -1.65 0.40
N PRO A 179 13.55 -1.64 1.73
CA PRO A 179 13.25 -0.57 2.68
C PRO A 179 14.42 0.42 2.88
N THR A 180 15.61 0.12 2.34
CA THR A 180 16.89 0.71 2.80
C THR A 180 17.18 2.13 2.32
N GLU A 181 16.56 2.58 1.24
CA GLU A 181 16.80 3.93 0.69
C GLU A 181 15.71 4.95 1.07
N PHE A 182 14.65 4.52 1.75
CA PHE A 182 13.60 5.38 2.29
C PHE A 182 14.01 5.97 3.64
N ILE A 183 13.46 7.14 3.97
CA ILE A 183 13.81 7.89 5.16
C ILE A 183 12.75 7.63 6.23
N TRP A 184 13.15 6.96 7.31
CA TRP A 184 12.26 6.50 8.38
C TRP A 184 12.28 7.40 9.63
N GLU A 185 12.77 8.63 9.48
CA GLU A 185 13.02 9.59 10.56
C GLU A 185 12.42 10.96 10.22
N LEU A 186 11.96 11.69 11.24
CA LEU A 186 11.38 13.03 11.11
C LEU A 186 12.47 14.12 11.09
N ASN A 187 13.38 14.04 10.14
CA ASN A 187 14.45 15.02 9.93
C ASN A 187 13.97 16.19 9.06
N LYS A 188 14.66 17.34 9.14
CA LYS A 188 14.35 18.52 8.32
C LYS A 188 14.46 18.23 6.82
N ASP A 189 15.43 17.41 6.44
CA ASP A 189 15.71 17.00 5.06
C ASP A 189 14.77 15.89 4.55
N THR A 190 13.97 15.27 5.43
CA THR A 190 12.93 14.31 5.02
C THR A 190 11.81 15.08 4.29
N PRO A 191 11.43 14.71 3.04
CA PRO A 191 10.40 15.43 2.31
C PRO A 191 8.99 15.33 2.94
N GLU A 192 8.17 16.33 2.70
CA GLU A 192 6.73 16.24 3.01
C GLU A 192 6.07 15.15 2.15
N GLY A 193 5.07 14.47 2.72
CA GLY A 193 4.37 13.36 2.08
C GLY A 193 5.21 12.09 1.87
N HIS A 194 6.45 12.01 2.38
CA HIS A 194 7.33 10.85 2.17
C HIS A 194 6.71 9.54 2.67
N LEU A 195 5.93 9.59 3.75
CA LEU A 195 5.21 8.46 4.35
C LEU A 195 3.72 8.80 4.51
N PRO A 196 2.82 7.80 4.63
CA PRO A 196 3.04 6.34 4.49
C PRO A 196 3.30 5.88 3.04
N LEU A 197 3.87 4.69 2.85
CA LEU A 197 4.23 4.14 1.53
C LEU A 197 3.13 3.30 0.89
N THR A 198 2.70 3.71 -0.31
CA THR A 198 1.81 2.91 -1.17
C THR A 198 2.61 2.24 -2.28
N ASN A 199 2.52 0.90 -2.36
CA ASN A 199 3.33 0.11 -3.29
C ASN A 199 2.88 0.31 -4.77
N ALA A 200 3.66 1.10 -5.52
CA ALA A 200 3.42 1.41 -6.93
C ALA A 200 3.93 0.34 -7.93
N LEU A 201 4.51 -0.79 -7.49
CA LEU A 201 5.01 -1.86 -8.38
C LEU A 201 3.92 -2.52 -9.24
N ARG A 202 2.64 -2.30 -8.92
CA ARG A 202 1.46 -2.75 -9.69
C ARG A 202 0.80 -1.60 -10.47
N GLY A 203 1.51 -0.49 -10.68
CA GLY A 203 0.96 0.76 -11.21
C GLY A 203 0.41 1.67 -10.11
N THR A 204 0.13 2.92 -10.47
CA THR A 204 -0.24 3.98 -9.51
C THR A 204 -1.72 4.00 -9.13
N GLN A 205 -2.59 3.19 -9.77
CA GLN A 205 -4.04 3.20 -9.56
C GLN A 205 -4.47 3.04 -8.09
N LEU A 206 -3.77 2.22 -7.31
CA LEU A 206 -4.05 2.06 -5.88
C LEU A 206 -3.83 3.38 -5.12
N LEU A 207 -2.72 4.06 -5.41
CA LEU A 207 -2.42 5.37 -4.82
C LEU A 207 -3.42 6.42 -5.31
N THR A 208 -3.77 6.44 -6.61
CA THR A 208 -4.84 7.30 -7.14
C THR A 208 -6.14 7.13 -6.34
N SER A 209 -6.64 5.89 -6.18
CA SER A 209 -7.88 5.63 -5.43
C SER A 209 -7.82 6.05 -3.97
N ILE A 210 -6.65 5.96 -3.31
CA ILE A 210 -6.45 6.43 -1.93
C ILE A 210 -6.44 7.95 -1.88
N LEU A 211 -5.64 8.63 -2.71
CA LEU A 211 -5.53 10.09 -2.68
C LEU A 211 -6.85 10.77 -3.08
N THR A 212 -7.59 10.22 -4.05
CA THR A 212 -8.90 10.76 -4.46
C THR A 212 -10.04 10.40 -3.49
N HIS A 213 -9.79 9.69 -2.39
CA HIS A 213 -10.85 9.26 -1.47
C HIS A 213 -11.56 10.47 -0.81
N PRO A 214 -12.90 10.46 -0.62
CA PRO A 214 -13.63 11.61 -0.06
C PRO A 214 -13.12 12.10 1.30
N ALA A 215 -12.54 11.19 2.10
CA ALA A 215 -11.86 11.48 3.36
C ALA A 215 -10.86 12.66 3.33
N PHE A 216 -10.25 12.93 2.16
CA PHE A 216 -9.22 13.97 2.00
C PHE A 216 -9.70 15.21 1.22
N GLN A 217 -10.91 15.20 0.67
CA GLN A 217 -11.38 16.23 -0.27
C GLN A 217 -11.79 17.56 0.38
N ASN A 218 -11.90 17.63 1.72
CA ASN A 218 -12.49 18.77 2.44
C ASN A 218 -11.48 19.60 3.26
N LEU A 219 -10.18 19.31 3.18
CA LEU A 219 -9.18 19.85 4.10
C LEU A 219 -8.71 21.30 3.80
N GLU A 220 -9.03 21.83 2.62
CA GLU A 220 -8.56 23.18 2.20
C GLU A 220 -9.40 24.35 2.77
N GLN A 221 -10.47 24.10 3.55
CA GLN A 221 -11.39 25.17 4.00
C GLN A 221 -11.16 25.67 5.45
N GLU A 222 -10.27 25.07 6.24
CA GLU A 222 -10.06 25.45 7.65
C GLU A 222 -8.72 26.18 7.92
N GLU A 223 -7.70 26.09 7.07
CA GLU A 223 -6.43 26.83 7.26
C GLU A 223 -6.65 28.37 7.16
N ASP A 224 -7.42 28.84 6.17
CA ASP A 224 -7.67 30.27 5.87
C ASP A 224 -8.48 31.02 6.96
N LYS A 225 -9.07 30.33 7.93
CA LYS A 225 -10.01 30.93 8.92
C LYS A 225 -9.34 31.36 10.23
N SER A 226 -8.03 31.13 10.36
CA SER A 226 -7.30 31.25 11.64
C SER A 226 -6.52 32.56 11.84
N THR A 227 -6.50 33.46 10.86
CA THR A 227 -5.62 34.65 10.85
C THR A 227 -6.33 36.01 10.68
N GLU A 228 -7.62 36.14 11.01
CA GLU A 228 -8.27 37.45 11.16
C GLU A 228 -8.80 37.67 12.57
N THR A 229 -8.08 38.46 13.36
CA THR A 229 -8.61 39.13 14.56
C THR A 229 -7.90 40.47 14.75
N GLU A 230 -8.69 41.51 15.05
CA GLU A 230 -8.27 42.90 15.32
C GLU A 230 -7.93 43.79 14.10
N ASN A 231 -8.97 44.33 13.43
CA ASN A 231 -9.31 45.77 13.48
C ASN A 231 -10.60 46.04 12.65
N GLY A 232 -11.62 46.64 13.28
CA GLY A 232 -12.95 46.77 12.66
C GLY A 232 -13.25 48.14 12.03
N VAL A 233 -13.67 48.15 10.76
CA VAL A 233 -14.43 49.26 10.15
C VAL A 233 -15.61 48.69 9.34
N VAL A 234 -16.82 49.18 9.59
CA VAL A 234 -18.05 48.64 8.99
C VAL A 234 -18.37 49.30 7.65
N LYS A 235 -18.59 48.52 6.57
CA LYS A 235 -19.49 48.87 5.44
C LYS A 235 -19.65 47.75 4.40
N GLY A 236 -20.90 47.51 3.97
CA GLY A 236 -21.23 47.11 2.59
C GLY A 236 -21.29 45.61 2.27
N LEU A 237 -22.48 45.01 2.41
CA LEU A 237 -22.91 43.88 1.56
C LEU A 237 -23.32 44.44 0.17
N PRO A 238 -23.26 43.65 -0.93
CA PRO A 238 -24.27 42.61 -1.15
C PRO A 238 -23.76 41.27 -1.75
N LEU A 239 -24.64 40.26 -1.72
CA LEU A 239 -24.43 38.93 -2.32
C LEU A 239 -24.33 38.98 -3.85
N THR A 240 -23.50 38.11 -4.44
CA THR A 240 -23.76 37.55 -5.79
C THR A 240 -23.45 36.04 -5.83
N ASN A 241 -24.48 35.20 -5.77
CA ASN A 241 -24.31 33.76 -6.00
C ASN A 241 -24.08 33.49 -7.49
N LYS A 242 -22.83 33.17 -7.89
CA LYS A 242 -22.52 32.74 -9.26
C LYS A 242 -22.74 31.24 -9.42
N VAL A 243 -23.97 30.87 -9.78
CA VAL A 243 -24.30 29.50 -10.20
C VAL A 243 -23.67 29.24 -11.57
N PHE A 244 -22.60 28.43 -11.59
CA PHE A 244 -22.08 27.88 -12.84
C PHE A 244 -22.94 26.67 -13.24
N LYS A 245 -23.74 26.83 -14.30
CA LYS A 245 -24.24 25.70 -15.08
C LYS A 245 -23.19 25.31 -16.11
N THR A 246 -22.91 24.03 -16.22
CA THR A 246 -22.06 23.47 -17.27
C THR A 246 -22.92 22.63 -18.21
N ASP A 247 -23.42 23.24 -19.28
CA ASP A 247 -24.02 22.49 -20.40
C ASP A 247 -22.90 21.92 -21.27
N TYR A 248 -22.82 20.60 -21.38
CA TYR A 248 -22.03 19.90 -22.39
C TYR A 248 -22.89 18.89 -23.13
N SER A 249 -23.07 19.13 -24.42
CA SER A 249 -23.64 18.19 -25.39
C SER A 249 -22.74 18.16 -26.62
N PHE A 250 -22.28 16.97 -26.99
CA PHE A 250 -21.69 16.62 -28.29
C PHE A 250 -21.89 15.11 -28.51
#